data_AF-A0AA43P5I6-F1
#
_entry.id   AF-A0AA43P5I6-F1
#
_cell.length_a   1.000
_cell.length_b   1.000
_cell.length_c   1.000
_cell.angle_alpha   90.00
_cell.angle_beta   90.00
_cell.angle_gamma   90.00
#
_symmetry.space_group_name_H-M   'P 1'
#
loop_
_entity.id
_entity.type
_entity.pdbx_description
1 polymer ?
#
loop_
_entity_poly.entity_id
_entity_poly.type
_entity_poly.pdbx_seq_one_letter_code
_entity_poly.pdbx_strand_id
1 'polypeptide(L)'
;MTFDDRYLFDPNDENLWKTGSIADWYKGNDMYEMEHPGLFAQTHPWFVANKLFAETMVKANSELVSSILGALFTWKTCTVDQLRAGLSIKGAPAFEREEPNLYGAMNRLGIINVGFSQAERLYGKTVNHVWLSPSNSPRLINRAMKTYGMEKWMRETMAASYYAGNRFHVRHNTYAAHAGLMLARDSRVRFSSGDGWGKFRSVDPQAVAESKVGKACATDVVTLCRNNVLAGIEIQTSNSELDRKMQNWAKMLAYSPMKRRGLICVWLQIPKANEGYESFNAVVQRTQGMTEMVVGNPTVSQRMGVAVWDEWFEHGVPTGRFGDYTDMSGIRHNIFSDEWTQYTPQVRDVRKVSEWGWDVTRDIIKKDWGWDVSGWTMPEAYRGGFYGFIGKDCDGLH
;
A
#
# COMPACT_ATOMS: atom_id res chain seq x y z
N MET A 1 12.44 -12.30 3.55
CA MET A 1 11.83 -12.05 2.23
C MET A 1 12.96 -11.94 1.21
N THR A 2 12.90 -12.70 0.11
CA THR A 2 13.85 -12.54 -1.00
C THR A 2 13.22 -11.65 -2.06
N PHE A 3 13.74 -10.44 -2.19
CA PHE A 3 13.42 -9.56 -3.31
C PHE A 3 14.07 -10.12 -4.59
N ASP A 4 13.32 -10.16 -5.68
CA ASP A 4 13.82 -10.62 -6.98
C ASP A 4 13.92 -9.44 -7.94
N ASP A 5 15.15 -9.11 -8.34
CA ASP A 5 15.46 -7.98 -9.21
C ASP A 5 15.12 -8.27 -10.68
N ARG A 6 14.86 -9.53 -11.04
CA ARG A 6 14.38 -9.89 -12.39
C ARG A 6 12.98 -9.37 -12.68
N TYR A 7 12.22 -9.00 -11.65
CA TYR A 7 10.88 -8.43 -11.76
C TYR A 7 10.85 -6.94 -11.43
N LEU A 8 12.00 -6.26 -11.53
CA LEU A 8 12.04 -4.82 -11.37
C LEU A 8 11.17 -4.18 -12.45
N PHE A 9 10.12 -3.51 -11.98
CA PHE A 9 9.12 -2.86 -12.80
C PHE A 9 9.51 -1.38 -12.96
N ASP A 10 9.43 -0.81 -14.15
CA ASP A 10 9.63 0.64 -14.37
C ASP A 10 8.27 1.33 -14.56
N PRO A 11 7.76 2.06 -13.53
CA PRO A 11 6.53 2.83 -13.69
C PRO A 11 6.61 3.93 -14.74
N ASN A 12 7.80 4.37 -15.15
CA ASN A 12 7.98 5.40 -16.16
C ASN A 12 8.01 4.85 -17.60
N ASP A 13 7.88 3.53 -17.82
CA ASP A 13 7.79 3.00 -19.19
C ASP A 13 6.62 3.65 -19.93
N GLU A 14 6.95 4.45 -20.95
CA GLU A 14 5.98 5.20 -21.74
C GLU A 14 4.93 4.27 -22.36
N ASN A 15 5.31 3.03 -22.71
CA ASN A 15 4.40 2.06 -23.33
C ASN A 15 3.23 1.67 -22.42
N LEU A 16 3.39 1.77 -21.09
CA LEU A 16 2.33 1.49 -20.13
C LEU A 16 1.19 2.50 -20.21
N TRP A 17 1.51 3.77 -20.47
CA TRP A 17 0.59 4.89 -20.28
C TRP A 17 0.18 5.59 -21.58
N LYS A 18 0.59 5.07 -22.75
CA LYS A 18 0.22 5.60 -24.07
C LYS A 18 -1.29 5.78 -24.26
N THR A 19 -2.09 4.90 -23.66
CA THR A 19 -3.56 4.93 -23.76
C THR A 19 -4.25 5.52 -22.53
N GLY A 20 -3.50 6.19 -21.65
CA GLY A 20 -4.04 6.82 -20.44
C GLY A 20 -3.65 6.10 -19.14
N SER A 21 -4.37 6.43 -18.06
CA SER A 21 -4.02 6.04 -16.67
C SER A 21 -4.91 4.93 -16.09
N ILE A 22 -5.61 4.18 -16.94
CA ILE A 22 -6.59 3.16 -16.56
C ILE A 22 -6.29 1.82 -17.27
N ALA A 23 -6.91 0.75 -16.77
CA ALA A 23 -6.85 -0.59 -17.35
C ALA A 23 -8.27 -1.05 -17.77
N ASP A 24 -8.34 -1.96 -18.73
CA ASP A 24 -9.55 -2.68 -19.06
C ASP A 24 -9.70 -3.87 -18.08
N TRP A 25 -10.76 -3.84 -17.26
CA TRP A 25 -10.92 -4.74 -16.12
C TRP A 25 -11.93 -5.85 -16.37
N TYR A 26 -11.51 -7.09 -16.17
CA TYR A 26 -12.39 -8.23 -15.92
C TYR A 26 -12.73 -8.28 -14.44
N LYS A 27 -13.89 -7.71 -14.09
CA LYS A 27 -14.31 -7.55 -12.69
C LYS A 27 -14.76 -8.87 -12.09
N GLY A 28 -14.22 -9.20 -10.92
CA GLY A 28 -14.47 -10.49 -10.27
C GLY A 28 -15.96 -10.79 -10.04
N ASN A 29 -16.78 -9.79 -9.72
CA ASN A 29 -18.22 -9.99 -9.52
C ASN A 29 -18.91 -10.47 -10.80
N ASP A 30 -18.64 -9.77 -11.90
CA ASP A 30 -19.21 -10.09 -13.20
C ASP A 30 -18.75 -11.48 -13.64
N MET A 31 -17.47 -11.80 -13.40
CA MET A 31 -16.87 -13.09 -13.71
C MET A 31 -17.40 -14.23 -12.82
N TYR A 32 -17.86 -13.93 -11.61
CA TYR A 32 -18.51 -14.89 -10.72
C TYR A 32 -19.95 -15.21 -11.19
N GLU A 33 -20.68 -14.20 -11.66
CA GLU A 33 -22.08 -14.32 -12.09
C GLU A 33 -22.23 -14.78 -13.55
N MET A 34 -21.15 -14.76 -14.33
CA MET A 34 -21.15 -15.15 -15.74
C MET A 34 -21.85 -16.49 -16.03
N GLU A 35 -22.85 -16.43 -16.93
CA GLU A 35 -23.69 -17.56 -17.34
C GLU A 35 -22.96 -18.55 -18.27
N HIS A 36 -22.11 -18.04 -19.17
CA HIS A 36 -21.41 -18.84 -20.18
C HIS A 36 -19.87 -18.76 -20.04
N PRO A 37 -19.29 -19.21 -18.90
CA PRO A 37 -17.85 -19.08 -18.64
C PRO A 37 -16.96 -19.88 -19.60
N GLY A 38 -17.49 -20.93 -20.22
CA GLY A 38 -16.75 -21.73 -21.21
C GLY A 38 -16.44 -20.95 -22.49
N LEU A 39 -17.36 -20.12 -22.98
CA LEU A 39 -17.14 -19.29 -24.17
C LEU A 39 -16.09 -18.20 -23.88
N PHE A 40 -16.12 -17.63 -22.68
CA PHE A 40 -15.11 -16.67 -22.26
C PHE A 40 -13.72 -17.31 -22.22
N ALA A 41 -13.59 -18.49 -21.61
CA ALA A 41 -12.31 -19.21 -21.53
C ALA A 41 -11.72 -19.60 -22.89
N GLN A 42 -12.53 -19.76 -23.95
CA GLN A 42 -12.03 -20.01 -25.32
C GLN A 42 -11.24 -18.82 -25.89
N THR A 43 -11.58 -17.60 -25.47
CA THR A 43 -10.92 -16.37 -25.94
C THR A 43 -9.95 -15.80 -24.90
N HIS A 44 -10.02 -16.28 -23.65
CA HIS A 44 -9.19 -15.86 -22.53
C HIS A 44 -8.68 -17.10 -21.80
N PRO A 45 -7.67 -17.81 -22.34
CA PRO A 45 -7.23 -19.11 -21.83
C PRO A 45 -6.76 -19.08 -20.38
N TRP A 46 -6.25 -17.94 -19.91
CA TRP A 46 -5.90 -17.70 -18.50
C TRP A 46 -7.05 -17.90 -17.51
N PHE A 47 -8.30 -17.82 -17.97
CA PHE A 47 -9.49 -17.89 -17.13
C PHE A 47 -9.90 -19.32 -16.77
N VAL A 48 -10.26 -19.54 -15.51
CA VAL A 48 -10.78 -20.83 -15.05
C VAL A 48 -12.30 -20.84 -15.11
N ALA A 49 -12.89 -21.51 -16.10
CA ALA A 49 -14.35 -21.50 -16.30
C ALA A 49 -15.14 -22.22 -15.19
N ASN A 50 -14.65 -23.37 -14.73
CA ASN A 50 -15.35 -24.22 -13.77
C ASN A 50 -15.12 -23.72 -12.33
N LYS A 51 -16.20 -23.39 -11.61
CA LYS A 51 -16.12 -22.88 -10.23
C LYS A 51 -15.51 -23.88 -9.25
N LEU A 52 -15.86 -25.17 -9.34
CA LEU A 52 -15.34 -26.19 -8.44
C LEU A 52 -13.83 -26.39 -8.63
N PHE A 53 -13.37 -26.34 -9.89
CA PHE A 53 -11.95 -26.39 -10.19
C PHE A 53 -11.22 -25.13 -9.68
N ALA A 54 -11.78 -23.94 -9.89
CA ALA A 54 -11.25 -22.70 -9.35
C ALA A 54 -11.15 -22.75 -7.80
N GLU A 55 -12.19 -23.23 -7.11
CA GLU A 55 -12.16 -23.41 -5.65
C GLU A 55 -11.04 -24.36 -5.22
N THR A 56 -10.84 -25.46 -5.95
CA THR A 56 -9.78 -26.43 -5.66
C THR A 56 -8.40 -25.80 -5.84
N MET A 57 -8.17 -25.05 -6.92
CA MET A 57 -6.92 -24.33 -7.16
C MET A 57 -6.63 -23.32 -6.05
N VAL A 58 -7.62 -22.52 -5.65
CA VAL A 58 -7.44 -21.50 -4.61
C VAL A 58 -7.25 -22.14 -3.22
N LYS A 59 -7.94 -23.25 -2.90
CA LYS A 59 -7.69 -24.03 -1.67
C LYS A 59 -6.27 -24.57 -1.60
N ALA A 60 -5.80 -25.14 -2.70
CA ALA A 60 -4.46 -25.73 -2.79
C ALA A 60 -3.34 -24.68 -2.65
N ASN A 61 -3.64 -23.40 -2.91
CA ASN A 61 -2.69 -22.28 -2.88
C ASN A 61 -3.08 -21.24 -1.81
N SER A 62 -3.71 -21.66 -0.71
CA SER A 62 -4.31 -20.77 0.30
C SER A 62 -3.34 -19.74 0.88
N GLU A 63 -2.10 -20.14 1.17
CA GLU A 63 -1.06 -19.25 1.72
C GLU A 63 -0.68 -18.16 0.70
N LEU A 64 -0.48 -18.55 -0.57
CA LEU A 64 -0.14 -17.65 -1.66
C LEU A 64 -1.28 -16.67 -1.97
N VAL A 65 -2.51 -17.17 -1.99
CA VAL A 65 -3.74 -16.39 -2.17
C VAL A 65 -3.90 -15.37 -1.05
N SER A 66 -3.65 -15.78 0.20
CA SER A 66 -3.68 -14.89 1.35
C SER A 66 -2.64 -13.79 1.20
N SER A 67 -1.39 -14.14 0.86
CA SER A 67 -0.32 -13.16 0.62
C SER A 67 -0.66 -12.15 -0.48
N ILE A 68 -1.20 -12.60 -1.62
CA ILE A 68 -1.65 -11.72 -2.71
C ILE A 68 -2.77 -10.80 -2.23
N LEU A 69 -3.76 -11.33 -1.51
CA LEU A 69 -4.82 -10.51 -0.94
C LEU A 69 -4.28 -9.49 0.07
N GLY A 70 -3.31 -9.87 0.91
CA GLY A 70 -2.64 -8.96 1.84
C GLY A 70 -1.97 -7.78 1.13
N ALA A 71 -1.28 -8.05 0.02
CA ALA A 71 -0.72 -7.01 -0.83
C ALA A 71 -1.83 -6.12 -1.43
N LEU A 72 -2.89 -6.70 -1.97
CA LEU A 72 -4.00 -5.96 -2.58
C LEU A 72 -4.85 -5.17 -1.55
N PHE A 73 -4.88 -5.62 -0.29
CA PHE A 73 -5.47 -4.86 0.81
C PHE A 73 -4.75 -3.54 1.03
N THR A 74 -3.42 -3.59 0.99
CA THR A 74 -2.60 -2.44 1.31
C THR A 74 -2.34 -1.53 0.11
N TRP A 75 -2.20 -2.07 -1.10
CA TRP A 75 -1.79 -1.29 -2.28
C TRP A 75 -2.95 -0.99 -3.22
N LYS A 76 -4.11 -1.66 -3.02
CA LYS A 76 -5.35 -1.60 -3.84
C LYS A 76 -5.20 -2.05 -5.28
N THR A 77 -4.17 -1.60 -5.99
CA THR A 77 -3.88 -1.99 -7.36
C THR A 77 -2.38 -2.06 -7.54
N CYS A 78 -1.90 -3.21 -8.00
CA CYS A 78 -0.48 -3.43 -8.30
C CYS A 78 -0.37 -4.38 -9.49
N THR A 79 0.78 -4.39 -10.15
CA THR A 79 1.04 -5.36 -11.21
C THR A 79 1.42 -6.72 -10.62
N VAL A 80 1.26 -7.77 -11.43
CA VAL A 80 1.80 -9.11 -11.09
C VAL A 80 3.31 -9.05 -10.86
N ASP A 81 4.06 -8.26 -11.64
CA ASP A 81 5.50 -8.11 -11.46
C ASP A 81 5.85 -7.46 -10.12
N GLN A 82 5.12 -6.43 -9.70
CA GLN A 82 5.32 -5.83 -8.38
C GLN A 82 5.02 -6.81 -7.24
N LEU A 83 4.00 -7.67 -7.39
CA LEU A 83 3.73 -8.75 -6.43
C LEU A 83 4.89 -9.74 -6.36
N ARG A 84 5.41 -10.18 -7.51
CA ARG A 84 6.56 -11.08 -7.62
C ARG A 84 7.84 -10.46 -7.10
N ALA A 85 8.00 -9.16 -7.29
CA ALA A 85 9.15 -8.39 -6.85
C ALA A 85 9.20 -8.20 -5.33
N GLY A 86 8.15 -8.56 -4.59
CA GLY A 86 8.17 -8.60 -3.12
C GLY A 86 7.00 -7.89 -2.44
N LEU A 87 6.03 -7.33 -3.17
CA LEU A 87 4.81 -6.83 -2.52
C LEU A 87 3.98 -7.98 -1.91
N SER A 88 4.04 -9.17 -2.52
CA SER A 88 3.49 -10.39 -1.94
C SER A 88 4.59 -11.13 -1.19
N ILE A 89 4.42 -11.27 0.13
CA ILE A 89 5.42 -11.78 1.06
C ILE A 89 5.80 -13.23 0.81
N LYS A 90 4.82 -14.05 0.45
CA LYS A 90 5.00 -15.46 0.09
C LYS A 90 5.28 -15.65 -1.41
N GLY A 91 5.54 -14.56 -2.13
CA GLY A 91 5.71 -14.52 -3.57
C GLY A 91 4.40 -14.47 -4.33
N ALA A 92 4.47 -14.54 -5.65
CA ALA A 92 3.32 -14.61 -6.55
C ALA A 92 3.70 -15.40 -7.81
N PRO A 93 2.77 -16.17 -8.43
CA PRO A 93 3.06 -16.91 -9.65
C PRO A 93 3.19 -15.99 -10.86
N ALA A 94 3.56 -16.52 -12.03
CA ALA A 94 3.58 -15.74 -13.26
C ALA A 94 2.15 -15.62 -13.77
N PHE A 95 1.87 -14.56 -14.53
CA PHE A 95 0.59 -14.48 -15.23
C PHE A 95 0.72 -15.19 -16.57
N GLU A 96 0.31 -16.45 -16.60
CA GLU A 96 0.29 -17.25 -17.83
C GLU A 96 -0.98 -16.93 -18.63
N ARG A 97 -0.83 -16.31 -19.81
CA ARG A 97 -1.97 -15.86 -20.63
C ARG A 97 -2.66 -17.00 -21.37
N GLU A 98 -1.89 -18.03 -21.72
CA GLU A 98 -2.28 -19.11 -22.62
C GLU A 98 -2.85 -20.34 -21.90
N GLU A 99 -2.89 -20.35 -20.57
CA GLU A 99 -3.43 -21.48 -19.80
C GLU A 99 -4.12 -21.06 -18.50
N PRO A 100 -5.13 -21.81 -18.03
CA PRO A 100 -5.87 -21.46 -16.83
C PRO A 100 -4.95 -21.38 -15.61
N ASN A 101 -4.96 -20.24 -14.91
CA ASN A 101 -4.02 -19.98 -13.83
C ASN A 101 -4.70 -19.55 -12.52
N LEU A 102 -3.89 -19.36 -11.46
CA LEU A 102 -4.40 -18.99 -10.12
C LEU A 102 -5.15 -17.66 -10.12
N TYR A 103 -4.70 -16.67 -10.90
CA TYR A 103 -5.38 -15.38 -11.02
C TYR A 103 -6.74 -15.52 -11.70
N GLY A 104 -6.81 -16.34 -12.75
CA GLY A 104 -8.06 -16.73 -13.40
C GLY A 104 -9.03 -17.43 -12.43
N ALA A 105 -8.52 -18.33 -11.59
CA ALA A 105 -9.31 -18.98 -10.54
C ALA A 105 -9.84 -17.96 -9.51
N MET A 106 -8.99 -17.07 -9.00
CA MET A 106 -9.38 -16.03 -8.05
C MET A 106 -10.40 -15.06 -8.66
N ASN A 107 -10.25 -14.71 -9.93
CA ASN A 107 -11.17 -13.86 -10.66
C ASN A 107 -12.53 -14.54 -10.89
N ARG A 108 -12.54 -15.83 -11.28
CA ARG A 108 -13.76 -16.65 -11.41
C ARG A 108 -14.56 -16.70 -10.11
N LEU A 109 -13.88 -16.75 -8.97
CA LEU A 109 -14.51 -16.78 -7.65
C LEU A 109 -14.90 -15.39 -7.13
N GLY A 110 -14.66 -14.34 -7.91
CA GLY A 110 -14.97 -12.96 -7.53
C GLY A 110 -14.12 -12.41 -6.40
N ILE A 111 -12.88 -12.90 -6.27
CA ILE A 111 -11.94 -12.49 -5.23
C ILE A 111 -11.15 -11.25 -5.68
N ILE A 112 -10.73 -11.21 -6.95
CA ILE A 112 -9.95 -10.12 -7.55
C ILE A 112 -10.54 -9.69 -8.89
N ASN A 113 -10.21 -8.48 -9.32
CA ASN A 113 -10.31 -8.06 -10.72
C ASN A 113 -8.94 -8.24 -11.39
N VAL A 114 -8.97 -8.58 -12.67
CA VAL A 114 -7.77 -8.69 -13.52
C VAL A 114 -7.86 -7.62 -14.59
N GLY A 115 -6.83 -6.78 -14.69
CA GLY A 115 -6.78 -5.61 -15.55
C GLY A 115 -5.67 -5.71 -16.58
N PHE A 116 -5.98 -5.35 -17.82
CA PHE A 116 -5.04 -5.33 -18.94
C PHE A 116 -4.89 -3.90 -19.48
N SER A 117 -3.78 -3.61 -20.13
CA SER A 117 -3.60 -2.29 -20.76
C SER A 117 -4.64 -2.09 -21.86
N GLN A 118 -5.21 -0.89 -21.96
CA GLN A 118 -6.14 -0.56 -23.06
C GLN A 118 -5.46 -0.64 -24.44
N ALA A 119 -4.13 -0.52 -24.48
CA ALA A 119 -3.32 -0.73 -25.67
C ALA A 119 -3.52 -2.13 -26.28
N GLU A 120 -3.79 -3.16 -25.45
CA GLU A 120 -4.05 -4.52 -25.94
C GLU A 120 -5.32 -4.56 -26.78
N ARG A 121 -6.40 -3.94 -26.31
CA ARG A 121 -7.67 -3.86 -27.04
C ARG A 121 -7.59 -2.93 -28.25
N LEU A 122 -6.94 -1.76 -28.11
CA LEU A 122 -6.93 -0.73 -29.14
C LEU A 122 -5.94 -1.02 -30.27
N TYR A 123 -4.82 -1.70 -29.98
CA TYR A 123 -3.73 -1.91 -30.93
C TYR A 123 -3.40 -3.39 -31.18
N GLY A 124 -4.06 -4.33 -30.50
CA GLY A 124 -3.77 -5.76 -30.62
C GLY A 124 -2.36 -6.15 -30.15
N LYS A 125 -1.73 -5.31 -29.33
CA LYS A 125 -0.36 -5.53 -28.82
C LYS A 125 -0.41 -5.94 -27.37
N THR A 126 0.03 -7.15 -27.06
CA THR A 126 0.17 -7.62 -25.69
C THR A 126 1.14 -6.73 -24.91
N VAL A 127 0.71 -6.26 -23.74
CA VAL A 127 1.57 -5.59 -22.77
C VAL A 127 1.91 -6.62 -21.69
N ASN A 128 3.18 -6.74 -21.34
CA ASN A 128 3.64 -7.80 -20.43
C ASN A 128 3.20 -7.60 -18.95
N HIS A 129 2.43 -6.54 -18.68
CA HIS A 129 2.00 -6.18 -17.34
C HIS A 129 0.49 -6.37 -17.18
N VAL A 130 0.13 -7.07 -16.11
CA VAL A 130 -1.26 -7.32 -15.71
C VAL A 130 -1.48 -6.71 -14.34
N TRP A 131 -2.53 -5.93 -14.19
CA TRP A 131 -2.91 -5.31 -12.93
C TRP A 131 -3.92 -6.15 -12.19
N LEU A 132 -3.75 -6.23 -10.88
CA LEU A 132 -4.70 -6.89 -10.00
C LEU A 132 -5.29 -5.86 -9.05
N SER A 133 -6.56 -6.01 -8.72
CA SER A 133 -7.20 -5.26 -7.65
C SER A 133 -8.18 -6.15 -6.89
N PRO A 134 -8.51 -5.84 -5.62
CA PRO A 134 -9.57 -6.53 -4.91
C PRO A 134 -10.88 -6.44 -5.68
N SER A 135 -11.67 -7.50 -5.70
CA SER A 135 -13.02 -7.44 -6.24
C SER A 135 -13.89 -6.43 -5.47
N ASN A 136 -14.93 -5.92 -6.14
CA ASN A 136 -15.94 -5.06 -5.54
C ASN A 136 -17.02 -5.83 -4.77
N SER A 137 -16.92 -7.16 -4.61
CA SER A 137 -17.79 -7.92 -3.69
C SER A 137 -17.04 -8.38 -2.45
N PRO A 138 -17.13 -7.59 -1.37
CA PRO A 138 -16.61 -8.01 -0.09
C PRO A 138 -17.23 -9.30 0.44
N ARG A 139 -18.48 -9.60 0.05
CA ARG A 139 -19.15 -10.86 0.42
C ARG A 139 -18.41 -12.06 -0.18
N LEU A 140 -18.00 -11.96 -1.44
CA LEU A 140 -17.26 -13.03 -2.11
C LEU A 140 -15.83 -13.14 -1.57
N ILE A 141 -15.16 -12.02 -1.34
CA ILE A 141 -13.82 -12.01 -0.71
C ILE A 141 -13.89 -12.64 0.69
N ASN A 142 -14.85 -12.25 1.55
CA ASN A 142 -14.97 -12.83 2.89
C ASN A 142 -15.35 -14.32 2.86
N ARG A 143 -16.22 -14.73 1.93
CA ARG A 143 -16.51 -16.16 1.71
C ARG A 143 -15.24 -16.92 1.36
N ALA A 144 -14.46 -16.43 0.41
CA ALA A 144 -13.20 -17.04 0.00
C ALA A 144 -12.20 -17.12 1.18
N MET A 145 -11.97 -16.02 1.89
CA MET A 145 -11.09 -16.01 3.07
C MET A 145 -11.53 -17.03 4.13
N LYS A 146 -12.85 -17.19 4.37
CA LYS A 146 -13.38 -18.22 5.28
C LYS A 146 -13.08 -19.64 4.78
N THR A 147 -13.23 -19.88 3.48
CA THR A 147 -13.05 -21.21 2.87
C THR A 147 -11.63 -21.74 3.02
N TYR A 148 -10.62 -20.87 3.06
CA TYR A 148 -9.21 -21.26 3.14
C TYR A 148 -8.62 -21.11 4.55
N GLY A 149 -9.45 -20.90 5.57
CA GLY A 149 -9.03 -20.91 6.97
C GLY A 149 -8.38 -19.61 7.46
N MET A 150 -8.53 -18.49 6.75
CA MET A 150 -7.94 -17.22 7.18
C MET A 150 -8.50 -16.78 8.54
N GLU A 151 -7.60 -16.35 9.42
CA GLU A 151 -7.94 -15.98 10.79
C GLU A 151 -9.00 -14.87 10.85
N LYS A 152 -9.84 -14.92 11.88
CA LYS A 152 -11.00 -14.02 12.01
C LYS A 152 -10.58 -12.54 12.07
N TRP A 153 -9.54 -12.22 12.85
CA TRP A 153 -9.09 -10.83 13.00
C TRP A 153 -8.60 -10.27 11.65
N MET A 154 -7.84 -11.06 10.89
CA MET A 154 -7.33 -10.68 9.57
C MET A 154 -8.49 -10.44 8.61
N ARG A 155 -9.50 -11.30 8.62
CA ARG A 155 -10.73 -11.09 7.84
C ARG A 155 -11.42 -9.79 8.23
N GLU A 156 -11.55 -9.48 9.53
CA GLU A 156 -12.20 -8.25 10.01
C GLU A 156 -11.41 -6.99 9.64
N THR A 157 -10.07 -7.02 9.82
CA THR A 157 -9.16 -5.94 9.41
C THR A 157 -9.23 -5.68 7.91
N MET A 158 -9.13 -6.76 7.11
CA MET A 158 -9.16 -6.67 5.65
C MET A 158 -10.49 -6.13 5.15
N ALA A 159 -11.58 -6.66 5.71
CA ALA A 159 -12.92 -6.24 5.36
C ALA A 159 -13.08 -4.72 5.59
N ALA A 160 -12.74 -4.20 6.77
CA ALA A 160 -12.87 -2.78 7.11
C ALA A 160 -12.17 -1.79 6.14
N SER A 161 -11.11 -2.19 5.44
CA SER A 161 -10.45 -1.34 4.43
C SER A 161 -10.82 -1.66 2.98
N TYR A 162 -11.30 -2.86 2.66
CA TYR A 162 -11.86 -3.14 1.32
C TYR A 162 -13.21 -2.47 1.10
N TYR A 163 -13.99 -2.25 2.16
CA TYR A 163 -15.29 -1.57 2.08
C TYR A 163 -15.21 -0.07 1.73
N ALA A 164 -14.03 0.53 1.81
CA ALA A 164 -13.82 1.95 1.56
C ALA A 164 -13.45 2.20 0.08
N GLY A 165 -14.38 1.91 -0.84
CA GLY A 165 -14.36 2.30 -2.25
C GLY A 165 -13.05 2.01 -3.01
N ASN A 166 -12.98 0.89 -3.74
CA ASN A 166 -11.88 0.62 -4.67
C ASN A 166 -11.78 1.72 -5.72
N ARG A 167 -10.73 2.54 -5.64
CA ARG A 167 -10.40 3.52 -6.69
C ARG A 167 -9.44 2.87 -7.68
N PHE A 168 -9.90 2.67 -8.91
CA PHE A 168 -9.13 2.08 -10.01
C PHE A 168 -8.15 3.08 -10.65
N HIS A 169 -7.41 3.85 -9.84
CA HIS A 169 -6.38 4.75 -10.35
C HIS A 169 -5.10 3.94 -10.62
N VAL A 170 -5.12 3.19 -11.72
CA VAL A 170 -4.08 2.21 -12.08
C VAL A 170 -2.69 2.85 -12.04
N ARG A 171 -2.52 3.98 -12.72
CA ARG A 171 -1.23 4.68 -12.76
C ARG A 171 -0.77 5.13 -11.38
N HIS A 172 -1.60 5.89 -10.67
CA HIS A 172 -1.30 6.37 -9.31
C HIS A 172 -0.85 5.24 -8.38
N ASN A 173 -1.64 4.17 -8.31
CA ASN A 173 -1.37 3.04 -7.42
C ASN A 173 -0.13 2.26 -7.85
N THR A 174 0.14 2.18 -9.16
CA THR A 174 1.36 1.54 -9.68
C THR A 174 2.61 2.28 -9.20
N TYR A 175 2.64 3.61 -9.25
CA TYR A 175 3.75 4.41 -8.73
C TYR A 175 3.86 4.33 -7.20
N ALA A 176 2.74 4.37 -6.48
CA ALA A 176 2.72 4.24 -5.01
C ALA A 176 3.28 2.90 -4.55
N ALA A 177 2.79 1.81 -5.16
CA ALA A 177 3.23 0.46 -4.89
C ALA A 177 4.73 0.27 -5.21
N HIS A 178 5.22 0.89 -6.28
CA HIS A 178 6.65 0.86 -6.62
C HIS A 178 7.52 1.60 -5.61
N ALA A 179 7.12 2.83 -5.23
CA ALA A 179 7.84 3.59 -4.21
C ALA A 179 7.89 2.84 -2.88
N GLY A 180 6.77 2.26 -2.45
CA GLY A 180 6.70 1.42 -1.25
C GLY A 180 7.57 0.17 -1.33
N LEU A 181 7.59 -0.51 -2.48
CA LEU A 181 8.46 -1.68 -2.70
C LEU A 181 9.94 -1.31 -2.59
N MET A 182 10.37 -0.22 -3.22
CA MET A 182 11.76 0.23 -3.18
C MET A 182 12.16 0.70 -1.78
N LEU A 183 11.25 1.38 -1.05
CA LEU A 183 11.45 1.71 0.35
C LEU A 183 11.66 0.44 1.18
N ALA A 184 10.82 -0.59 1.02
CA ALA A 184 10.93 -1.84 1.77
C ALA A 184 12.23 -2.62 1.51
N ARG A 185 12.84 -2.44 0.34
CA ARG A 185 14.13 -3.04 -0.05
C ARG A 185 15.32 -2.34 0.61
N ASP A 186 15.21 -1.04 0.87
CA ASP A 186 16.27 -0.22 1.43
C ASP A 186 16.62 -0.65 2.86
N SER A 187 17.90 -0.83 3.15
CA SER A 187 18.36 -1.23 4.50
C SER A 187 18.08 -0.20 5.58
N ARG A 188 17.82 1.06 5.21
CA ARG A 188 17.48 2.16 6.11
C ARG A 188 15.99 2.16 6.50
N VAL A 189 15.18 1.28 5.90
CA VAL A 189 13.76 1.10 6.21
C VAL A 189 13.56 -0.17 7.03
N ARG A 190 12.67 -0.09 8.01
CA ARG A 190 12.21 -1.26 8.79
C ARG A 190 11.08 -1.95 8.05
N PHE A 191 10.05 -1.18 7.69
CA PHE A 191 8.89 -1.65 6.93
C PHE A 191 8.21 -0.54 6.13
N SER A 192 7.50 -0.93 5.08
CA SER A 192 6.65 -0.07 4.26
C SER A 192 5.29 -0.74 3.99
N SER A 193 4.29 0.07 3.69
CA SER A 193 2.93 -0.31 3.40
C SER A 193 2.22 0.80 2.63
N GLY A 194 1.08 0.48 2.05
CA GLY A 194 0.21 1.44 1.35
C GLY A 194 -0.95 2.02 2.18
N ASP A 195 -1.86 2.69 1.49
CA ASP A 195 -3.04 3.39 2.01
C ASP A 195 -4.00 2.54 2.87
N GLY A 196 -3.99 1.21 2.69
CA GLY A 196 -4.72 0.27 3.54
C GLY A 196 -4.39 0.44 5.03
N TRP A 197 -3.14 0.82 5.33
CA TRP A 197 -2.64 1.14 6.67
C TRP A 197 -2.33 2.63 6.87
N GLY A 198 -2.13 3.39 5.79
CA GLY A 198 -1.79 4.82 5.79
C GLY A 198 -2.89 5.80 6.24
N LYS A 199 -4.06 5.32 6.69
CA LYS A 199 -5.15 6.18 7.18
C LYS A 199 -4.67 7.03 8.36
N PHE A 200 -4.93 8.34 8.34
CA PHE A 200 -4.47 9.24 9.41
C PHE A 200 -4.94 8.80 10.79
N ARG A 201 -6.17 8.28 10.88
CA ARG A 201 -6.74 7.76 12.13
C ARG A 201 -6.01 6.53 12.67
N SER A 202 -5.34 5.77 11.79
CA SER A 202 -4.53 4.62 12.16
C SER A 202 -3.12 5.06 12.55
N VAL A 203 -2.58 6.07 11.86
CA VAL A 203 -1.24 6.63 12.12
C VAL A 203 -1.21 7.41 13.44
N ASP A 204 -2.13 8.35 13.63
CA ASP A 204 -2.24 9.14 14.86
C ASP A 204 -3.69 9.56 15.15
N PRO A 205 -4.47 8.71 15.84
CA PRO A 205 -5.87 9.00 16.15
C PRO A 205 -6.05 10.26 17.01
N GLN A 206 -5.07 10.59 17.85
CA GLN A 206 -5.12 11.78 18.70
C GLN A 206 -5.00 13.05 17.83
N ALA A 207 -4.02 13.10 16.94
CA ALA A 207 -3.86 14.24 16.03
C ALA A 207 -5.10 14.45 15.15
N VAL A 208 -5.74 13.37 14.67
CA VAL A 208 -6.99 13.48 13.89
C VAL A 208 -8.13 14.06 14.74
N ALA A 209 -8.27 13.63 15.99
CA ALA A 209 -9.31 14.14 16.89
C ALA A 209 -9.14 15.63 17.19
N GLU A 210 -7.90 16.07 17.41
CA GLU A 210 -7.58 17.47 17.76
C GLU A 210 -7.60 18.40 16.55
N SER A 211 -7.04 17.97 15.41
CA SER A 211 -6.98 18.76 14.17
C SER A 211 -8.31 18.88 13.42
N LYS A 212 -9.29 18.04 13.77
CA LYS A 212 -10.59 17.92 13.09
C LYS A 212 -10.47 17.63 11.59
N VAL A 213 -9.34 17.05 11.15
CA VAL A 213 -9.15 16.60 9.78
C VAL A 213 -10.14 15.46 9.47
N GLY A 214 -10.68 15.46 8.25
CA GLY A 214 -11.68 14.48 7.82
C GLY A 214 -11.19 13.03 8.02
N LYS A 215 -12.07 12.16 8.55
CA LYS A 215 -11.76 10.75 8.88
C LYS A 215 -11.35 9.88 7.69
N ALA A 216 -11.50 10.37 6.46
CA ALA A 216 -11.19 9.65 5.21
C ALA A 216 -9.82 10.00 4.62
N CYS A 217 -8.94 10.72 5.34
CA CYS A 217 -7.59 11.02 4.88
C CYS A 217 -6.65 9.83 5.10
N ALA A 218 -5.85 9.51 4.09
CA ALA A 218 -4.84 8.47 4.12
C ALA A 218 -3.67 8.88 3.24
N THR A 219 -2.47 8.39 3.59
CA THR A 219 -1.28 8.49 2.75
C THR A 219 -1.18 7.32 1.80
N ASP A 220 -0.63 7.54 0.60
CA ASP A 220 -0.51 6.50 -0.41
C ASP A 220 0.51 5.44 -0.01
N VAL A 221 1.62 5.86 0.63
CA VAL A 221 2.65 4.99 1.19
C VAL A 221 2.96 5.43 2.62
N VAL A 222 3.00 4.49 3.56
CA VAL A 222 3.49 4.70 4.92
C VAL A 222 4.71 3.82 5.16
N THR A 223 5.81 4.41 5.61
CA THR A 223 7.07 3.69 5.84
C THR A 223 7.72 4.10 7.16
N LEU A 224 8.23 3.12 7.91
CA LEU A 224 9.01 3.37 9.11
C LEU A 224 10.49 3.17 8.82
N CYS A 225 11.26 4.25 8.91
CA CYS A 225 12.70 4.28 8.76
C CYS A 225 13.42 3.83 10.04
N ARG A 226 14.70 3.45 9.92
CA ARG A 226 15.54 3.01 11.06
C ARG A 226 15.87 4.13 12.04
N ASN A 227 15.94 5.36 11.56
CA ASN A 227 16.02 6.58 12.37
C ASN A 227 14.66 6.95 13.03
N ASN A 228 13.67 6.05 13.01
CA ASN A 228 12.33 6.20 13.59
C ASN A 228 11.46 7.30 12.97
N VAL A 229 11.82 7.81 11.79
CA VAL A 229 10.91 8.59 10.95
C VAL A 229 9.80 7.68 10.42
N LEU A 230 8.56 8.08 10.61
CA LEU A 230 7.40 7.50 9.92
C LEU A 230 7.06 8.42 8.74
N ALA A 231 7.53 8.09 7.55
CA ALA A 231 7.26 8.89 6.37
C ALA A 231 5.95 8.47 5.70
N GLY A 232 5.08 9.44 5.44
CA GLY A 232 3.96 9.35 4.50
C GLY A 232 4.40 9.88 3.14
N ILE A 233 4.28 9.08 2.08
CA ILE A 233 4.54 9.50 0.71
C ILE A 233 3.21 9.64 0.00
N GLU A 234 2.95 10.82 -0.57
CA GLU A 234 1.79 11.12 -1.39
C GLU A 234 2.23 11.17 -2.85
N ILE A 235 1.69 10.28 -3.68
CA ILE A 235 1.93 10.30 -5.12
C ILE A 235 1.02 11.36 -5.73
N GLN A 236 1.58 12.26 -6.53
CA GLN A 236 0.79 13.31 -7.16
C GLN A 236 1.12 13.50 -8.64
N THR A 237 0.06 13.44 -9.46
CA THR A 237 0.11 13.63 -10.93
C THR A 237 -0.41 14.99 -11.38
N SER A 238 -1.26 15.64 -10.57
CA SER A 238 -1.95 16.87 -10.95
C SER A 238 -2.23 17.79 -9.77
N ASN A 239 -2.66 19.02 -9.98
CA ASN A 239 -3.08 19.90 -8.86
C ASN A 239 -4.50 19.60 -8.33
N SER A 240 -5.23 18.65 -8.92
CA SER A 240 -6.60 18.32 -8.48
C SER A 240 -6.63 17.82 -7.04
N GLU A 241 -7.45 18.45 -6.20
CA GLU A 241 -7.58 18.21 -4.76
C GLU A 241 -6.29 18.41 -3.92
N LEU A 242 -5.17 18.78 -4.54
CA LEU A 242 -3.86 18.89 -3.89
C LEU A 242 -3.89 19.89 -2.74
N ASP A 243 -4.50 21.05 -2.97
CA ASP A 243 -4.63 22.12 -1.98
C ASP A 243 -5.31 21.61 -0.69
N ARG A 244 -6.46 20.95 -0.82
CA ARG A 244 -7.19 20.35 0.31
C ARG A 244 -6.33 19.29 1.03
N LYS A 245 -5.64 18.43 0.28
CA LYS A 245 -4.82 17.38 0.90
C LYS A 245 -3.60 17.95 1.64
N MET A 246 -2.91 18.92 1.04
CA MET A 246 -1.77 19.63 1.68
C MET A 246 -2.21 20.33 2.96
N GLN A 247 -3.37 21.01 2.96
CA GLN A 247 -3.93 21.61 4.18
C GLN A 247 -4.23 20.56 5.26
N ASN A 248 -4.80 19.41 4.88
CA ASN A 248 -5.07 18.32 5.82
C ASN A 248 -3.80 17.75 6.43
N TRP A 249 -2.72 17.62 5.65
CA TRP A 249 -1.41 17.21 6.13
C TRP A 249 -0.78 18.23 7.07
N ALA A 250 -0.82 19.53 6.71
CA ALA A 250 -0.32 20.60 7.57
C ALA A 250 -1.01 20.58 8.95
N LYS A 251 -2.34 20.45 8.97
CA LYS A 251 -3.13 20.29 10.19
C LYS A 251 -2.76 19.03 10.96
N MET A 252 -2.69 17.88 10.29
CA MET A 252 -2.31 16.61 10.93
C MET A 252 -0.93 16.71 11.60
N LEU A 253 0.07 17.27 10.91
CA LEU A 253 1.43 17.42 11.42
C LEU A 253 1.54 18.44 12.56
N ALA A 254 0.76 19.52 12.53
CA ALA A 254 0.72 20.50 13.61
C ALA A 254 0.27 19.88 14.94
N TYR A 255 -0.68 18.93 14.89
CA TYR A 255 -1.18 18.20 16.05
C TYR A 255 -0.50 16.85 16.27
N SER A 256 0.44 16.44 15.42
CA SER A 256 1.27 15.23 15.57
C SER A 256 2.73 15.61 15.75
N PRO A 257 3.18 15.91 16.98
CA PRO A 257 4.57 16.22 17.25
C PRO A 257 5.51 15.09 16.79
N MET A 258 6.66 15.47 16.24
CA MET A 258 7.68 14.52 15.76
C MET A 258 8.04 13.47 16.83
N LYS A 259 8.11 13.86 18.10
CA LYS A 259 8.42 12.96 19.23
C LYS A 259 7.40 11.85 19.49
N ARG A 260 6.17 11.97 18.98
CA ARG A 260 5.10 10.99 19.21
C ARG A 260 5.09 9.92 18.11
N ARG A 261 5.22 10.34 16.85
CA ARG A 261 5.05 9.44 15.68
C ARG A 261 6.20 9.47 14.68
N GLY A 262 7.11 10.45 14.77
CA GLY A 262 8.17 10.66 13.77
C GLY A 262 7.64 11.07 12.40
N LEU A 263 6.44 11.67 12.33
CA LEU A 263 5.69 11.82 11.08
C LEU A 263 6.27 12.91 10.17
N ILE A 264 6.62 12.54 8.94
CA ILE A 264 7.01 13.42 7.81
C ILE A 264 6.11 13.11 6.62
N CYS A 265 5.76 14.13 5.82
CA CYS A 265 5.02 13.97 4.57
C CYS A 265 5.86 14.43 3.37
N VAL A 266 6.01 13.55 2.37
CA VAL A 266 6.67 13.89 1.10
C VAL A 266 5.66 13.74 -0.03
N TRP A 267 5.43 14.82 -0.75
CA TRP A 267 4.72 14.82 -2.01
C TRP A 267 5.67 14.38 -3.11
N LEU A 268 5.57 13.12 -3.53
CA LEU A 268 6.35 12.60 -4.64
C LEU A 268 5.59 12.86 -5.93
N GLN A 269 6.08 13.86 -6.67
CA GLN A 269 5.53 14.22 -7.94
C GLN A 269 5.95 13.22 -9.01
N ILE A 270 4.98 12.72 -9.77
CA ILE A 270 5.24 11.85 -10.92
C ILE A 270 4.89 12.62 -12.21
N PRO A 271 5.54 12.31 -13.35
CA PRO A 271 5.22 13.00 -14.60
C PRO A 271 3.75 12.76 -14.97
N LYS A 272 3.12 13.64 -15.74
CA LYS A 272 1.84 13.37 -16.40
C LYS A 272 2.06 12.36 -17.52
N ALA A 273 1.01 11.61 -17.84
CA ALA A 273 1.04 10.76 -19.03
C ALA A 273 1.24 11.65 -20.26
N ASN A 274 2.38 11.51 -20.93
CA ASN A 274 2.78 12.24 -22.14
C ASN A 274 2.98 13.77 -21.96
N GLU A 275 3.01 14.33 -20.74
CA GLU A 275 3.02 15.79 -20.52
C GLU A 275 3.90 16.25 -19.33
N GLY A 276 5.14 15.74 -19.22
CA GLY A 276 6.16 16.26 -18.27
C GLY A 276 5.67 16.41 -16.81
N TYR A 277 6.18 17.39 -16.06
CA TYR A 277 5.74 17.66 -14.68
C TYR A 277 4.80 18.87 -14.60
N GLU A 278 3.75 18.78 -13.79
CA GLU A 278 2.88 19.93 -13.48
C GLU A 278 3.49 20.83 -12.40
N SER A 279 3.41 22.16 -12.53
CA SER A 279 3.91 23.04 -11.47
C SER A 279 3.01 23.00 -10.22
N PHE A 280 3.59 22.68 -9.06
CA PHE A 280 2.91 22.74 -7.76
C PHE A 280 3.13 24.07 -7.03
N ASN A 281 3.93 24.98 -7.59
CA ASN A 281 4.42 26.19 -6.91
C ASN A 281 3.30 27.02 -6.30
N ALA A 282 2.20 27.24 -7.02
CA ALA A 282 1.07 28.03 -6.52
C ALA A 282 0.38 27.38 -5.31
N VAL A 283 0.26 26.04 -5.29
CA VAL A 283 -0.36 25.32 -4.17
C VAL A 283 0.60 25.29 -2.97
N VAL A 284 1.89 25.05 -3.23
CA VAL A 284 2.94 25.09 -2.21
C VAL A 284 2.98 26.46 -1.54
N GLN A 285 2.99 27.55 -2.31
CA GLN A 285 3.00 28.93 -1.80
C GLN A 285 1.79 29.25 -0.92
N ARG A 286 0.59 28.82 -1.30
CA ARG A 286 -0.60 29.00 -0.44
C ARG A 286 -0.48 28.22 0.86
N THR A 287 0.03 26.99 0.79
CA THR A 287 0.18 26.12 1.97
C THR A 287 1.30 26.63 2.90
N GLN A 288 2.35 27.24 2.36
CA GLN A 288 3.40 27.93 3.13
C GLN A 288 2.85 29.05 4.02
N GLY A 289 1.77 29.72 3.59
CA GLY A 289 1.11 30.80 4.34
C GLY A 289 0.25 30.33 5.51
N MET A 290 0.11 29.02 5.74
CA MET A 290 -0.69 28.47 6.83
C MET A 290 -0.01 28.67 8.18
N THR A 291 -0.79 29.00 9.22
CA THR A 291 -0.25 29.18 10.59
C THR A 291 0.29 27.87 11.16
N GLU A 292 -0.22 26.72 10.70
CA GLU A 292 0.29 25.41 11.05
C GLU A 292 1.77 25.22 10.69
N MET A 293 2.30 25.93 9.67
CA MET A 293 3.65 25.73 9.15
C MET A 293 4.75 25.97 10.18
N VAL A 294 4.53 26.86 11.13
CA VAL A 294 5.51 27.23 12.18
C VAL A 294 5.36 26.38 13.46
N VAL A 295 4.43 25.42 13.48
CA VAL A 295 4.14 24.63 14.68
C VAL A 295 5.13 23.48 14.86
N GLY A 296 5.64 23.35 16.08
CA GLY A 296 6.46 22.21 16.52
C GLY A 296 7.96 22.44 16.37
N ASN A 297 8.73 21.46 16.86
CA ASN A 297 10.16 21.37 16.67
C ASN A 297 10.50 19.90 16.35
N PRO A 298 10.86 19.57 15.10
CA PRO A 298 10.97 20.44 13.92
C PRO A 298 9.61 20.99 13.50
N THR A 299 9.60 22.11 12.79
CA THR A 299 8.35 22.77 12.37
C THR A 299 7.59 21.89 11.36
N VAL A 300 6.30 22.17 11.13
CA VAL A 300 5.55 21.50 10.05
C VAL A 300 6.21 21.79 8.69
N SER A 301 6.75 23.00 8.47
CA SER A 301 7.40 23.35 7.21
C SER A 301 8.59 22.46 6.86
N GLN A 302 9.37 22.03 7.87
CA GLN A 302 10.53 21.12 7.70
C GLN A 302 10.11 19.66 7.51
N ARG A 303 8.93 19.29 8.05
CA ARG A 303 8.40 17.91 8.02
C ARG A 303 7.49 17.64 6.84
N MET A 304 7.23 18.64 6.01
CA MET A 304 6.45 18.50 4.79
C MET A 304 7.26 19.02 3.62
N GLY A 305 7.22 18.34 2.49
CA GLY A 305 7.90 18.84 1.30
C GLY A 305 7.58 18.09 0.03
N VAL A 306 8.26 18.44 -1.03
CA VAL A 306 8.05 17.94 -2.39
C VAL A 306 9.33 17.29 -2.90
N ALA A 307 9.17 16.15 -3.56
CA ALA A 307 10.21 15.46 -4.31
C ALA A 307 9.70 15.18 -5.73
N VAL A 308 10.62 14.98 -6.67
CA VAL A 308 10.29 14.62 -8.05
C VAL A 308 10.70 13.17 -8.30
N TRP A 309 9.88 12.42 -9.03
CA TRP A 309 10.10 10.99 -9.30
C TRP A 309 11.50 10.71 -9.83
N ASP A 310 11.98 11.51 -10.79
CA ASP A 310 13.31 11.32 -11.40
C ASP A 310 14.48 11.71 -10.47
N GLU A 311 14.20 12.39 -9.34
CA GLU A 311 15.20 12.51 -8.26
C GLU A 311 15.30 11.20 -7.48
N TRP A 312 14.19 10.50 -7.26
CA TRP A 312 14.18 9.26 -6.51
C TRP A 312 14.57 8.05 -7.34
N PHE A 313 14.19 8.02 -8.62
CA PHE A 313 14.30 6.84 -9.46
C PHE A 313 14.83 7.15 -10.86
N GLU A 314 15.64 6.23 -11.38
CA GLU A 314 16.05 6.16 -12.79
C GLU A 314 15.68 4.77 -13.30
N HIS A 315 14.79 4.70 -14.29
CA HIS A 315 14.23 3.43 -14.80
C HIS A 315 13.69 2.49 -13.70
N GLY A 316 13.00 3.07 -12.70
CA GLY A 316 12.48 2.33 -11.55
C GLY A 316 13.52 1.96 -10.48
N VAL A 317 14.81 2.23 -10.69
CA VAL A 317 15.89 1.97 -9.72
C VAL A 317 16.11 3.20 -8.83
N PRO A 318 16.24 3.05 -7.50
CA PRO A 318 16.59 4.15 -6.61
C PRO A 318 17.90 4.84 -7.00
N THR A 319 17.90 6.17 -7.09
CA THR A 319 19.14 6.95 -7.29
C THR A 319 19.84 7.26 -5.97
N GLY A 320 20.99 7.93 -6.02
CA GLY A 320 21.67 8.47 -4.82
C GLY A 320 20.86 9.51 -4.04
N ARG A 321 19.79 10.08 -4.62
CA ARG A 321 18.87 11.04 -3.98
C ARG A 321 17.58 10.39 -3.47
N PHE A 322 17.54 9.06 -3.41
CA PHE A 322 16.38 8.35 -2.90
C PHE A 322 16.07 8.76 -1.44
N GLY A 323 14.85 9.26 -1.22
CA GLY A 323 14.39 9.80 0.06
C GLY A 323 14.61 11.31 0.25
N ASP A 324 15.24 11.99 -0.71
CA ASP A 324 15.41 13.45 -0.67
C ASP A 324 14.05 14.14 -0.90
N TYR A 325 13.85 15.28 -0.23
CA TYR A 325 12.74 16.18 -0.52
C TYR A 325 13.15 17.62 -0.25
N THR A 326 12.48 18.56 -0.91
CA THR A 326 12.59 19.99 -0.62
C THR A 326 11.43 20.38 0.27
N ASP A 327 11.72 20.86 1.47
CA ASP A 327 10.71 21.22 2.46
C ASP A 327 9.90 22.47 2.04
N MET A 328 8.91 22.82 2.85
CA MET A 328 8.08 24.01 2.58
C MET A 328 8.85 25.33 2.74
N SER A 329 10.11 25.32 3.15
CA SER A 329 10.98 26.51 3.23
C SER A 329 12.04 26.55 2.13
N GLY A 330 12.05 25.57 1.22
CA GLY A 330 13.03 25.49 0.13
C GLY A 330 14.36 24.82 0.54
N ILE A 331 14.43 24.22 1.73
CA ILE A 331 15.61 23.52 2.24
C ILE A 331 15.49 22.05 1.87
N ARG A 332 16.61 21.46 1.41
CA ARG A 332 16.67 20.05 1.07
C ARG A 332 16.94 19.20 2.30
N HIS A 333 16.16 18.15 2.46
CA HIS A 333 16.27 17.15 3.52
C HIS A 333 16.22 15.75 2.93
N ASN A 334 16.58 14.75 3.75
CA ASN A 334 16.39 13.34 3.42
C ASN A 334 15.66 12.63 4.57
N ILE A 335 14.65 11.82 4.28
CA ILE A 335 13.87 11.10 5.31
C ILE A 335 14.70 10.11 6.14
N PHE A 336 15.86 9.69 5.62
CA PHE A 336 16.81 8.79 6.28
C PHE A 336 17.91 9.53 7.04
N SER A 337 17.94 10.86 7.02
CA SER A 337 18.96 11.65 7.70
C SER A 337 18.96 11.39 9.21
N ASP A 338 20.15 11.30 9.80
CA ASP A 338 20.32 11.12 11.24
C ASP A 338 19.87 12.35 12.04
N GLU A 339 19.75 13.51 11.38
CA GLU A 339 19.27 14.76 12.00
C GLU A 339 17.90 14.59 12.66
N TRP A 340 17.06 13.69 12.13
CA TRP A 340 15.72 13.43 12.64
C TRP A 340 15.71 12.66 13.96
N THR A 341 16.76 11.88 14.24
CA THR A 341 16.79 10.93 15.34
C THR A 341 16.49 11.60 16.68
N GLN A 342 17.03 12.80 16.91
CA GLN A 342 16.81 13.58 18.14
C GLN A 342 15.35 14.00 18.36
N TYR A 343 14.54 14.02 17.30
CA TYR A 343 13.16 14.46 17.33
C TYR A 343 12.14 13.32 17.30
N THR A 344 12.56 12.10 16.97
CA THR A 344 11.70 10.93 16.80
C THR A 344 11.50 10.16 18.11
N PRO A 345 10.40 9.38 18.25
CA PRO A 345 10.24 8.50 19.40
C PRO A 345 11.29 7.39 19.41
N GLN A 346 11.58 6.88 20.61
CA GLN A 346 12.22 5.57 20.74
C GLN A 346 11.20 4.48 20.47
N VAL A 347 11.42 3.69 19.42
CA VAL A 347 10.52 2.61 19.02
C VAL A 347 11.06 1.29 19.55
N ARG A 348 10.18 0.47 20.15
CA ARG A 348 10.52 -0.90 20.56
C ARG A 348 10.88 -1.74 19.34
N ASP A 349 11.52 -2.87 19.56
CA ASP A 349 11.76 -3.86 18.52
C ASP A 349 10.45 -4.19 17.78
N VAL A 350 10.44 -3.99 16.46
CA VAL A 350 9.30 -4.21 15.56
C VAL A 350 8.77 -5.63 15.67
N ARG A 351 9.63 -6.61 15.97
CA ARG A 351 9.24 -8.01 16.15
C ARG A 351 8.24 -8.21 17.29
N LYS A 352 8.21 -7.30 18.28
CA LYS A 352 7.21 -7.34 19.37
C LYS A 352 5.77 -7.14 18.89
N VAL A 353 5.54 -6.66 17.66
CA VAL A 353 4.16 -6.57 17.15
C VAL A 353 3.49 -7.94 17.08
N SER A 354 4.28 -9.00 16.86
CA SER A 354 3.78 -10.37 16.70
C SER A 354 3.23 -10.95 17.99
N GLU A 355 3.40 -10.27 19.12
CA GLU A 355 2.80 -10.63 20.40
C GLU A 355 2.05 -9.46 21.02
N TRP A 356 1.92 -8.33 20.31
CA TRP A 356 1.45 -7.08 20.90
C TRP A 356 0.04 -7.20 21.46
N GLY A 357 -0.87 -7.87 20.75
CA GLY A 357 -2.23 -8.03 21.26
C GLY A 357 -2.30 -8.96 22.48
N TRP A 358 -1.40 -9.95 22.57
CA TRP A 358 -1.24 -10.74 23.80
C TRP A 358 -0.71 -9.89 24.94
N ASP A 359 0.33 -9.09 24.71
CA ASP A 359 0.89 -8.19 25.72
C ASP A 359 -0.16 -7.20 26.23
N VAL A 360 -0.94 -6.59 25.34
CA VAL A 360 -2.04 -5.69 25.72
C VAL A 360 -3.08 -6.44 26.56
N THR A 361 -3.44 -7.66 26.16
CA THR A 361 -4.43 -8.45 26.90
C THR A 361 -3.91 -8.80 28.30
N ARG A 362 -2.65 -9.23 28.42
CA ARG A 362 -2.00 -9.53 29.70
C ARG A 362 -1.95 -8.28 30.59
N ASP A 363 -1.57 -7.13 30.03
CA ASP A 363 -1.48 -5.87 30.76
C ASP A 363 -2.85 -5.43 31.28
N ILE A 364 -3.92 -5.55 30.47
CA ILE A 364 -5.29 -5.23 30.89
C ILE A 364 -5.75 -6.17 32.00
N ILE A 365 -5.57 -7.49 31.85
CA ILE A 365 -5.95 -8.48 32.88
C ILE A 365 -5.24 -8.19 34.20
N LYS A 366 -3.93 -7.96 34.14
CA LYS A 366 -3.13 -7.67 35.33
C LYS A 366 -3.57 -6.36 35.98
N LYS A 367 -3.83 -5.32 35.19
CA LYS A 367 -4.23 -4.00 35.68
C LYS A 367 -5.63 -4.03 36.32
N ASP A 368 -6.59 -4.66 35.67
CA ASP A 368 -8.00 -4.57 36.06
C ASP A 368 -8.40 -5.67 37.07
N TRP A 369 -7.70 -6.82 37.05
CA TRP A 369 -8.02 -7.97 37.90
C TRP A 369 -6.88 -8.45 38.80
N GLY A 370 -5.66 -7.94 38.63
CA GLY A 370 -4.51 -8.33 39.46
C GLY A 370 -3.99 -9.75 39.21
N TRP A 371 -4.45 -10.42 38.16
CA TRP A 371 -4.10 -11.81 37.88
C TRP A 371 -2.78 -11.92 37.11
N ASP A 372 -1.93 -12.87 37.53
CA ASP A 372 -0.79 -13.31 36.73
C ASP A 372 -1.26 -14.38 35.73
N VAL A 373 -1.27 -14.01 34.46
CA VAL A 373 -1.70 -14.85 33.34
C VAL A 373 -0.53 -15.24 32.43
N SER A 374 0.71 -15.13 32.92
CA SER A 374 1.91 -15.49 32.15
C SER A 374 1.91 -16.95 31.69
N GLY A 375 1.32 -17.86 32.46
CA GLY A 375 1.16 -19.28 32.11
C GLY A 375 -0.04 -19.62 31.23
N TRP A 376 -0.87 -18.64 30.85
CA TRP A 376 -2.07 -18.92 30.07
C TRP A 376 -1.74 -19.12 28.59
N THR A 377 -2.41 -20.09 27.97
CA THR A 377 -2.41 -20.20 26.50
C THR A 377 -3.31 -19.10 25.95
N MET A 378 -2.70 -18.13 25.29
CA MET A 378 -3.43 -16.99 24.74
C MET A 378 -4.08 -17.36 23.39
N PRO A 379 -5.31 -16.91 23.11
CA PRO A 379 -5.92 -17.15 21.81
C PRO A 379 -5.12 -16.48 20.69
N GLU A 380 -4.80 -17.24 19.64
CA GLU A 380 -4.10 -16.75 18.43
C GLU A 380 -4.81 -15.54 17.80
N ALA A 381 -6.13 -15.46 17.92
CA ALA A 381 -6.92 -14.33 17.44
C ALA A 381 -6.50 -12.96 18.02
N TYR A 382 -5.75 -12.94 19.13
CA TYR A 382 -5.22 -11.72 19.76
C TYR A 382 -3.71 -11.57 19.58
N ARG A 383 -3.03 -12.42 18.81
CA ARG A 383 -1.56 -12.45 18.73
C ARG A 383 -0.97 -11.16 18.13
N GLY A 384 -1.74 -10.43 17.32
CA GLY A 384 -1.24 -9.25 16.61
C GLY A 384 -0.35 -9.66 15.44
N GLY A 385 0.11 -8.68 14.64
CA GLY A 385 0.96 -8.95 13.47
C GLY A 385 0.99 -7.81 12.46
N PHE A 386 1.97 -7.83 11.57
CA PHE A 386 2.19 -6.80 10.53
C PHE A 386 1.54 -7.17 9.19
N TYR A 387 0.36 -7.78 9.18
CA TYR A 387 -0.24 -8.22 7.91
C TYR A 387 -0.41 -7.05 6.91
N GLY A 388 0.06 -7.21 5.68
CA GLY A 388 0.02 -6.15 4.65
C GLY A 388 1.15 -5.11 4.74
N PHE A 389 2.11 -5.27 5.64
CA PHE A 389 3.38 -4.54 5.60
C PHE A 389 4.46 -5.42 4.93
N ILE A 390 5.48 -4.78 4.36
CA ILE A 390 6.64 -5.44 3.75
C ILE A 390 7.93 -4.81 4.27
N GLY A 391 9.02 -5.56 4.34
CA GLY A 391 10.32 -5.05 4.78
C GLY A 391 11.15 -6.09 5.52
N LYS A 392 12.46 -5.86 5.63
CA LYS A 392 13.41 -6.81 6.22
C LYS A 392 13.12 -7.10 7.70
N ASP A 393 12.65 -6.11 8.45
CA ASP A 393 12.34 -6.28 9.88
C ASP A 393 10.95 -6.93 10.10
N CYS A 394 10.20 -7.20 9.02
CA CYS A 394 8.92 -7.90 9.06
C CYS A 394 9.04 -9.41 8.79
N ASP A 395 10.24 -9.90 8.49
CA ASP A 395 10.48 -11.32 8.20
C ASP A 395 10.07 -12.21 9.38
N GLY A 396 9.14 -13.14 9.14
CA GLY A 396 8.60 -14.06 10.14
C GLY A 396 7.44 -13.50 10.99
N LEU A 397 6.92 -12.31 10.68
CA LEU A 397 5.80 -11.67 11.41
C LEU A 397 4.43 -11.83 10.71
N HIS A 398 4.33 -12.67 9.67
CA HIS A 398 3.16 -12.80 8.78
C HIS A 398 2.62 -14.22 8.66
#